data_AF-A0A519XYA0-F1
#
_entry.id   AF-A0A519XYA0-F1
#
_cell.length_a   1.000
_cell.length_b   1.000
_cell.length_c   1.000
_cell.angle_alpha   90.00
_cell.angle_beta   90.00
_cell.angle_gamma   90.00
#
_symmetry.space_group_name_H-M   'P 1'
#
loop_
_entity.id
_entity.type
_entity.pdbx_description
1 polymer ?
#
loop_
_entity_poly.entity_id
_entity_poly.type
_entity_poly.pdbx_seq_one_letter_code
_entity_poly.pdbx_strand_id
1 'polypeptide(L)' 'FFITARDLTLLGYYASEIGCTQAREYILVPGRYDGNAPLKPGQKSWAT' A
#
# COMPACT_ATOMS: atom_id res chain seq x y z
N PHE A 1 3.07 17.19 17.70
CA PHE A 1 2.07 16.27 18.31
C PHE A 1 1.08 15.74 17.28
N PHE A 2 0.21 16.58 16.68
CA PHE A 2 -0.79 16.10 15.71
C PHE A 2 -0.18 15.42 14.46
N ILE A 3 0.89 15.97 13.89
CA ILE A 3 1.57 15.37 12.72
C ILE A 3 2.12 13.98 13.06
N THR A 4 2.83 13.85 14.18
CA THR A 4 3.38 12.56 14.62
C THR A 4 2.29 11.51 14.86
N ALA A 5 1.16 11.89 15.47
CA ALA A 5 0.03 10.99 15.66
C ALA A 5 -0.61 10.58 14.33
N ARG A 6 -0.77 11.52 13.40
CA ARG A 6 -1.29 11.27 12.05
C ARG A 6 -0.38 10.34 11.23
N ASP A 7 0.93 10.54 11.29
CA ASP A 7 1.88 9.71 10.54
C ASP A 7 1.88 8.28 11.07
N LEU A 8 1.79 8.11 12.39
CA LEU A 8 1.73 6.79 13.00
C LEU A 8 0.42 6.05 12.68
N THR A 9 -0.71 6.76 12.61
CA THR A 9 -2.00 6.13 12.22
C THR A 9 -2.02 5.74 10.75
N LEU A 10 -1.45 6.57 9.86
CA LEU A 10 -1.27 6.21 8.45
C LEU A 10 -0.37 4.98 8.30
N LEU A 11 0.76 4.95 9.00
CA LEU A 11 1.68 3.81 9.00
C LEU A 11 0.95 2.55 9.51
N GLY A 12 0.29 2.63 10.65
CA GLY A 12 -0.47 1.51 11.23
C GLY A 12 -1.58 1.01 10.31
N TYR A 13 -2.29 1.93 9.64
CA TYR A 13 -3.34 1.56 8.69
C TYR A 13 -2.75 0.83 7.48
N TYR A 14 -1.70 1.35 6.85
CA TYR A 14 -1.08 0.73 5.67
C TYR A 14 -0.27 -0.53 5.97
N ALA A 15 0.12 -0.78 7.22
CA ALA A 15 0.72 -2.03 7.66
C ALA A 15 -0.31 -3.07 8.15
N SER A 16 -1.56 -2.66 8.37
CA SER A 16 -2.63 -3.57 8.78
C SER A 16 -3.10 -4.46 7.63
N GLU A 17 -3.64 -5.63 7.96
CA GLU A 17 -4.22 -6.56 6.98
C GLU A 17 -5.28 -5.87 6.10
N ILE A 18 -6.11 -5.01 6.69
CA ILE A 18 -7.16 -4.26 5.99
C ILE A 18 -6.55 -3.26 5.01
N GLY A 19 -5.50 -2.54 5.42
CA GLY A 19 -4.81 -1.58 4.54
C GLY A 19 -4.08 -2.27 3.38
N CYS A 20 -3.46 -3.41 3.63
CA CYS A 20 -2.77 -4.18 2.60
C CYS A 20 -3.72 -4.88 1.61
N THR A 21 -4.92 -5.27 2.03
CA THR A 21 -5.87 -6.03 1.20
C THR A 21 -6.94 -5.17 0.52
N GLN A 22 -7.41 -4.11 1.17
CA GLN A 22 -8.50 -3.27 0.65
C GLN A 22 -7.99 -2.00 -0.02
N ALA A 23 -6.95 -1.36 0.52
CA ALA A 23 -6.43 -0.11 -0.03
C ALA A 23 -5.41 -0.34 -1.14
N ARG A 24 -4.75 -1.50 -1.15
CA ARG A 24 -3.71 -1.88 -2.10
C ARG A 24 -4.05 -3.19 -2.80
N GLU A 25 -3.55 -3.36 -4.02
CA GLU A 25 -3.74 -4.62 -4.73
C GLU A 25 -2.77 -5.67 -4.19
N TYR A 26 -3.33 -6.75 -3.63
CA TYR A 26 -2.55 -7.83 -3.05
C TYR A 26 -1.97 -8.73 -4.15
N ILE A 27 -0.66 -8.95 -4.11
CA ILE A 27 0.04 -9.91 -4.96
C ILE A 27 0.60 -11.02 -4.05
N LEU A 28 0.14 -12.26 -4.26
CA LEU A 28 0.52 -13.45 -3.47
C LEU A 28 2.01 -13.80 -3.57
N VAL A 29 2.66 -13.45 -4.67
CA VAL A 29 4.08 -13.73 -4.91
C VAL A 29 4.73 -12.46 -5.47
N PRO A 30 5.47 -11.69 -4.67
CA PRO A 30 6.15 -10.51 -5.17
C PRO A 30 7.21 -10.98 -6.17
N GLY A 31 6.92 -10.80 -7.45
CA GLY A 31 7.91 -10.94 -8.51
C GLY A 31 8.98 -9.86 -8.38
N ARG A 32 9.72 -9.63 -9.46
CA ARG A 32 10.71 -8.55 -9.52
C ARG A 32 10.03 -7.19 -9.32
N TYR A 33 10.52 -6.40 -8.37
CA TYR A 33 10.07 -5.01 -8.17
C TYR A 33 10.43 -4.17 -9.39
N ASP A 34 9.44 -3.57 -10.02
CA ASP A 34 9.59 -2.60 -11.11
C ASP A 34 8.83 -1.32 -10.74
N GLY A 35 9.57 -0.27 -10.40
CA GLY A 35 9.01 1.02 -10.00
C GLY A 35 8.38 1.82 -11.14
N ASN A 36 8.56 1.40 -12.40
CA ASN A 36 7.97 2.03 -13.58
C ASN A 36 6.92 1.13 -14.27
N ALA A 37 6.41 0.11 -13.56
CA ALA A 37 5.37 -0.74 -14.12
C ALA A 37 4.10 0.10 -14.41
N PRO A 38 3.57 0.07 -15.64
CA PRO A 38 2.40 0.86 -16.00
C PRO A 38 1.17 0.37 -15.23
N LEU A 39 0.66 1.23 -14.34
CA LEU A 39 -0.62 1.00 -13.67
C LEU A 39 -1.76 1.13 -14.68
N LYS A 40 -2.66 0.15 -14.73
CA LYS A 40 -3.88 0.27 -15.54
C LYS A 40 -4.77 1.38 -14.96
N PRO A 41 -5.59 2.06 -15.79
CA PRO A 41 -6.53 3.07 -15.29
C PRO A 41 -7.48 2.45 -14.24
N GLY A 42 -7.44 2.98 -13.00
CA GLY A 42 -8.25 2.49 -11.88
C GLY A 42 -7.63 1.37 -11.04
N GLN A 43 -6.40 0.95 -11.34
CA GLN A 43 -5.67 -0.04 -10.57
C GLN A 43 -5.15 0.57 -9.25
N LYS A 44 -5.36 -0.15 -8.14
CA LYS A 44 -4.84 0.26 -6.82
C LYS A 44 -3.32 0.09 -6.80
N SER A 45 -2.61 0.91 -6.02
CA SER A 45 -1.17 0.73 -5.83
C SER A 45 -0.89 -0.62 -5.18
N TRP A 46 0.22 -1.25 -5.54
CA TRP A 46 0.61 -2.54 -4.96
C TRP A 46 1.00 -2.41 -3.50
N ALA A 47 0.63 -3.40 -2.70
CA ALA A 47 1.16 -3.57 -1.35
C ALA A 47 2.64 -3.93 -1.48
N THR A 48 3.51 -2.99 -1.12
CA THR A 48 4.94 -3.23 -0.92
C THR A 48 5.17 -3.67 0.52
#